data_AF-A0A941UJM3-F1
#
_entry.id   AF-A0A941UJM3-F1
#
_cell.length_a   1.000
_cell.length_b   1.000
_cell.length_c   1.000
_cell.angle_alpha   90.00
_cell.angle_beta   90.00
_cell.angle_gamma   90.00
#
_symmetry.space_group_name_H-M   'P 1'
#
loop_
_entity.id
_entity.type
_entity.pdbx_description
1 polymer ?
#
loop_
_entity_poly.entity_id
_entity_poly.type
_entity_poly.pdbx_seq_one_letter_code
_entity_poly.pdbx_strand_id
1 'polypeptide(L)' 'MEFQIIWFILWGVLWAVYFMLDGFDFGAAILLGVLGKNENEKRTIIHTIGPVWNGNEVWLITAGGATFAAFPTT' A
#
# COMPACT_ATOMS: atom_id res chain seq x y z
N MET A 1 8.43 -22.82 16.73
CA MET A 1 8.28 -21.54 17.46
C MET A 1 9.10 -20.41 16.83
N GLU A 2 10.41 -20.57 16.58
CA GLU A 2 11.21 -19.52 15.92
C GLU A 2 10.65 -19.09 14.54
N PHE A 3 10.37 -20.03 13.64
CA PHE A 3 9.81 -19.70 12.32
C PHE A 3 8.44 -19.00 12.39
N GLN A 4 7.59 -19.36 13.36
CA GLN A 4 6.28 -18.71 13.53
C GLN A 4 6.44 -17.24 13.90
N ILE A 5 7.41 -16.92 14.76
CA ILE A 5 7.72 -15.53 15.13
C ILE A 5 8.26 -14.77 13.93
N ILE A 6 9.18 -15.38 13.16
CA ILE A 6 9.74 -14.77 11.93
C ILE A 6 8.62 -14.45 10.94
N TRP A 7 7.72 -15.41 10.66
CA TRP A 7 6.60 -15.22 9.74
C TRP A 7 5.60 -14.18 10.24
N PHE A 8 5.34 -14.11 11.55
CA PHE A 8 4.49 -13.08 12.13
C PHE A 8 5.10 -11.67 11.98
N ILE A 9 6.41 -11.53 12.21
CA ILE A 9 7.11 -10.25 11.98
C ILE A 9 7.08 -9.87 10.50
N LEU A 10 7.37 -10.81 9.59
CA LEU A 10 7.32 -10.57 8.15
C LEU A 10 5.93 -10.14 7.71
N TRP A 11 4.89 -10.82 8.17
CA TRP A 11 3.49 -10.45 7.92
C TRP A 11 3.21 -9.00 8.35
N GLY A 12 3.62 -8.63 9.57
CA GLY A 12 3.45 -7.26 10.08
C GLY A 12 4.21 -6.22 9.25
N VAL A 13 5.45 -6.51 8.86
CA VAL A 13 6.27 -5.62 8.02
C VAL A 13 5.64 -5.44 6.64
N LEU A 14 5.19 -6.51 5.99
CA LEU A 14 4.56 -6.44 4.66
C LEU A 14 3.32 -5.56 4.68
N TRP A 15 2.44 -5.73 5.66
CA TRP A 15 1.25 -4.90 5.81
C TRP A 15 1.59 -3.45 6.19
N ALA A 16 2.58 -3.23 7.06
CA ALA A 16 3.01 -1.88 7.42
C ALA A 16 3.59 -1.11 6.22
N VAL A 17 4.42 -1.77 5.40
CA VAL A 17 4.97 -1.17 4.18
C VAL A 17 3.85 -0.87 3.19
N TYR A 18 2.92 -1.80 2.97
CA TYR A 18 1.76 -1.56 2.11
C TYR A 18 0.96 -0.33 2.56
N PHE A 19 0.56 -0.26 3.83
CA PHE A 19 -0.22 0.87 4.35
C PHE A 19 0.57 2.19 4.33
N MET A 20 1.89 2.15 4.48
CA MET A 20 2.71 3.35 4.38
C MET A 20 2.80 3.87 2.95
N LEU A 21 3.02 2.98 1.98
CA LEU A 21 3.18 3.33 0.57
C LEU A 21 1.82 3.70 -0.07
N ASP A 22 0.88 2.77 -0.09
CA ASP A 22 -0.43 2.96 -0.72
C ASP A 22 -1.31 3.94 0.09
N GLY A 23 -1.03 4.11 1.39
CA GLY A 23 -1.73 5.10 2.22
C GLY A 23 -1.51 6.54 1.75
N PHE A 24 -0.33 6.88 1.22
CA PHE A 24 -0.11 8.21 0.64
C PHE A 24 -0.88 8.36 -0.67
N ASP A 25 -0.92 7.31 -1.49
CA ASP A 25 -1.61 7.29 -2.77
C ASP A 25 -3.13 7.50 -2.60
N PHE A 26 -3.75 6.72 -1.71
CA PHE A 26 -5.15 6.92 -1.35
C PHE A 26 -5.38 8.27 -0.67
N GLY A 27 -4.47 8.72 0.19
CA GLY A 27 -4.55 10.03 0.83
C GLY A 27 -4.58 11.18 -0.19
N ALA A 28 -3.70 11.15 -1.19
CA ALA A 28 -3.67 12.10 -2.28
C ALA A 28 -4.96 12.06 -3.12
N ALA A 29 -5.48 10.87 -3.41
CA ALA A 29 -6.73 10.69 -4.15
C ALA A 29 -7.96 11.21 -3.38
N ILE A 30 -8.06 10.93 -2.07
CA ILE A 30 -9.15 11.40 -1.20
C ILE A 30 -9.13 12.93 -1.11
N LEU A 31 -7.94 13.53 -0.99
CA LEU A 31 -7.77 14.97 -0.88
C LEU A 31 -7.84 15.70 -2.23
N LEU A 32 -7.95 14.99 -3.35
CA LEU A 32 -7.89 15.56 -4.70
C LEU A 32 -8.92 16.68 -4.91
N GLY A 33 -10.15 16.51 -4.42
CA GLY A 33 -11.20 17.54 -4.50
C GLY A 33 -11.06 18.70 -3.51
N VAL A 34 -10.29 18.50 -2.44
CA VAL A 34 -10.04 19.52 -1.40
C VAL A 34 -8.85 20.39 -1.78
N LEU A 35 -7.78 19.79 -2.31
CA LEU A 35 -6.53 20.45 -2.67
C LEU A 35 -6.47 20.88 -4.13
N GLY A 36 -7.08 20.13 -5.05
CA GLY A 36 -7.09 20.44 -6.48
C GLY A 36 -8.31 21.28 -6.89
N LYS A 37 -8.19 22.60 -6.81
CA LYS A 37 -9.29 23.54 -7.11
C LYS A 37 -9.50 23.76 -8.61
N ASN A 38 -8.50 23.43 -9.42
CA ASN A 38 -8.57 23.47 -10.88
C ASN A 38 -7.88 22.22 -11.48
N GLU A 39 -8.07 22.01 -12.79
CA GLU A 39 -7.56 20.82 -13.48
C GLU A 39 -6.04 20.71 -13.47
N ASN A 40 -5.32 21.84 -13.49
CA ASN A 40 -3.85 21.82 -13.42
C ASN A 40 -3.36 21.34 -12.05
N GLU A 41 -3.97 21.83 -10.95
CA GLU A 41 -3.65 21.39 -9.60
C GLU A 41 -3.98 19.92 -9.37
N LYS A 42 -5.16 19.47 -9.82
CA LYS A 42 -5.54 18.05 -9.76
C LYS A 42 -4.54 17.17 -10.51
N ARG A 43 -4.13 17.60 -11.71
CA ARG A 43 -3.15 16.87 -12.53
C ARG A 43 -1.78 16.81 -11.86
N THR A 44 -1.35 17.89 -11.21
CA THR A 44 -0.11 17.89 -10.41
C THR A 44 -0.19 16.86 -9.28
N ILE A 45 -1.29 16.79 -8.55
CA ILE A 45 -1.49 15.79 -7.48
C ILE A 45 -1.48 14.37 -8.06
N ILE A 46 -2.18 14.11 -9.17
CA ILE A 46 -2.18 12.80 -9.83
C ILE A 46 -0.77 12.41 -10.32
N HIS A 47 0.02 13.37 -10.79
CA HIS A 47 1.39 13.12 -11.23
C HIS A 47 2.35 12.77 -10.08
N THR A 48 2.03 13.07 -8.82
CA THR A 48 2.86 12.62 -7.68
C THR A 48 2.69 11.14 -7.38
N ILE A 49 1.51 10.57 -7.66
CA ILE A 49 1.18 9.15 -7.40
C ILE A 49 1.45 8.25 -8.61
N GLY A 50 1.20 8.76 -9.83
CA GLY A 50 1.22 7.96 -11.06
C GLY A 50 2.49 7.12 -11.30
N PRO A 51 3.70 7.63 -11.05
CA PRO A 51 4.94 6.86 -11.27
C PRO A 51 5.15 5.68 -10.30
N VAL A 52 4.48 5.66 -9.14
CA VAL A 52 4.76 4.70 -8.05
C VAL A 52 3.59 3.81 -7.70
N TRP A 53 2.35 4.22 -7.98
CA TRP A 53 1.11 3.50 -7.64
C TRP A 53 1.17 2.00 -7.96
N ASN A 54 1.47 1.65 -9.22
CA ASN A 54 1.49 0.26 -9.66
C ASN A 54 2.54 -0.58 -8.90
N GLY A 55 3.64 0.05 -8.46
CA GLY A 55 4.63 -0.61 -7.61
C GLY A 55 4.13 -0.81 -6.18
N ASN A 56 3.34 0.13 -5.66
CA ASN A 56 2.77 0.07 -4.32
C ASN A 56 1.73 -1.06 -4.20
N GLU A 57 0.92 -1.29 -5.24
CA GLU A 57 -0.03 -2.41 -5.30
C GLU A 57 0.63 -3.79 -5.17
N VAL A 58 1.90 -3.95 -5.59
CA VAL A 58 2.62 -5.22 -5.43
C VAL A 58 2.78 -5.60 -3.96
N TRP A 59 2.85 -4.62 -3.06
CA TRP A 59 2.91 -4.88 -1.62
C TRP A 59 1.60 -5.44 -1.10
N LEU A 60 0.44 -5.03 -1.63
CA LEU A 60 -0.85 -5.63 -1.29
C LEU A 60 -0.87 -7.10 -1.68
N ILE A 61 -0.48 -7.40 -2.93
CA ILE A 61 -0.46 -8.75 -3.46
C ILE A 61 0.47 -9.63 -2.63
N THR A 62 1.66 -9.12 -2.30
CA THR A 62 2.66 -9.83 -1.51
C THR A 62 2.18 -10.04 -0.07
N ALA A 63 1.60 -9.04 0.59
CA ALA A 63 1.08 -9.14 1.95
C ALA A 63 -0.10 -10.12 2.03
N GLY A 64 -1.02 -10.08 1.05
CA GLY A 64 -2.12 -11.02 0.93
C GLY A 64 -1.63 -12.45 0.69
N GLY A 65 -0.69 -12.64 -0.24
CA GLY A 65 -0.07 -13.94 -0.53
C GLY A 65 0.68 -14.51 0.68
N ALA A 66 1.46 -13.68 1.38
CA ALA A 66 2.16 -14.08 2.60
C ALA A 66 1.19 -14.42 3.73
N THR A 67 0.07 -13.70 3.86
CA THR A 67 -0.98 -14.02 4.84
C THR A 67 -1.56 -15.41 4.57
N PHE A 68 -1.89 -15.71 3.31
CA PHE A 68 -2.41 -17.02 2.91
C PHE A 68 -1.39 -18.15 3.12
N ALA A 69 -0.11 -17.92 2.78
CA ALA A 69 0.94 -18.92 2.91
C ALA A 69 1.36 -19.18 4.37
N ALA A 70 1.41 -18.14 5.21
CA ALA A 70 1.89 -18.23 6.58
C ALA A 70 0.82 -18.71 7.57
N PHE A 71 -0.47 -18.47 7.28
CA PHE A 71 -1.59 -18.83 8.14
C PHE A 71 -2.66 -19.64 7.39
N PRO A 72 -2.32 -20.82 6.86
CA PRO A 72 -3.30 -21.67 6.22
C PRO A 72 -4.32 -22.19 7.25
N THR A 73 -5.61 -22.16 6.89
CA THR A 73 -6.70 -22.74 7.70
C THR A 73 -6.90 -24.24 7.47
N THR A 74 -5.99 -24.89 6.75
CA THR A 74 -6.03 -26.33 6.39
C THR A 74 -4.78 -27.03 6.87
#